data_AF-A0A963E9E3-F1
#
_entry.id   AF-A0A963E9E3-F1
#
_cell.length_a   1.000
_cell.length_b   1.000
_cell.length_c   1.000
_cell.angle_alpha   90.00
_cell.angle_beta   90.00
_cell.angle_gamma   90.00
#
_symmetry.space_group_name_H-M   'P 1'
#
loop_
_entity.id
_entity.type
_entity.pdbx_description
1 polymer ?
#
loop_
_entity_poly.entity_id
_entity_poly.type
_entity_poly.pdbx_seq_one_letter_code
_entity_poly.pdbx_strand_id
1 'polypeptide(L)'
;MFRTQFVLNSSVVILSATFLLPLFVFAGNAQAAGSVTELEIIDHKVGEGDEAGIGDTVNVHYTGWLYDENAEDKKGRQFDSSHERKAHFSFMLGAGRVIKGWDHGVRGMKVGGERTLIIPPVMAYGSRGVGKIIPPDSTLIFDVELVGIQADKPHY
;
A
#
# COMPACT_ATOMS: atom_id res chain seq x y z
N MET A 1 -53.88 1.72 -69.85
CA MET A 1 -53.58 0.93 -71.07
C MET A 1 -52.06 0.98 -71.24
N PHE A 2 -51.39 -0.18 -71.19
CA PHE A 2 -49.92 -0.41 -71.35
C PHE A 2 -48.97 0.25 -70.33
N ARG A 3 -47.81 -0.30 -69.96
CA ARG A 3 -47.22 -1.64 -69.78
C ARG A 3 -45.75 -1.32 -69.42
N THR A 4 -45.20 -1.94 -68.36
CA THR A 4 -43.78 -2.36 -68.18
C THR A 4 -42.65 -1.33 -68.40
N GLN A 5 -41.57 -1.21 -67.61
CA GLN A 5 -40.55 -2.15 -67.11
C GLN A 5 -39.60 -1.21 -66.28
N PHE A 6 -38.86 -1.55 -65.22
CA PHE A 6 -37.63 -2.35 -65.22
C PHE A 6 -37.08 -2.28 -63.78
N VAL A 7 -36.81 -3.45 -63.21
CA VAL A 7 -36.07 -3.63 -61.95
C VAL A 7 -34.59 -3.40 -62.25
N LEU A 8 -33.81 -2.78 -61.36
CA LEU A 8 -32.44 -3.24 -61.09
C LEU A 8 -31.88 -2.57 -59.82
N ASN A 9 -31.74 -3.42 -58.82
CA ASN A 9 -31.00 -3.27 -57.58
C ASN A 9 -29.50 -3.33 -57.92
N SER A 10 -28.67 -2.38 -57.47
CA SER A 10 -27.21 -2.53 -57.52
C SER A 10 -26.48 -1.60 -56.55
N SER A 11 -25.72 -2.24 -55.65
CA SER A 11 -24.42 -1.82 -55.11
C SER A 11 -24.40 -0.84 -53.92
N VAL A 12 -24.39 -1.44 -52.73
CA VAL A 12 -24.01 -0.83 -51.45
C VAL A 12 -22.51 -0.54 -51.42
N VAL A 13 -22.22 0.75 -51.16
CA VAL A 13 -21.10 1.39 -50.46
C VAL A 13 -19.90 0.52 -50.05
N ILE A 14 -18.72 0.84 -50.60
CA ILE A 14 -17.41 0.38 -50.13
C ILE A 14 -17.06 1.14 -48.85
N LEU A 15 -17.08 0.45 -47.70
CA LEU A 15 -16.61 0.98 -46.42
C LEU A 15 -15.09 0.74 -46.31
N SER A 16 -14.27 1.77 -46.51
CA SER A 16 -12.84 1.70 -46.22
C SER A 16 -12.59 2.05 -44.76
N ALA A 17 -12.42 1.02 -43.92
CA ALA A 17 -12.02 1.19 -42.52
C ALA A 17 -10.49 1.10 -42.42
N THR A 18 -9.81 2.25 -42.41
CA THR A 18 -8.41 2.32 -41.95
C THR A 18 -8.42 2.65 -40.46
N PHE A 19 -8.35 1.61 -39.63
CA PHE A 19 -8.24 1.76 -38.18
C PHE A 19 -6.76 1.92 -37.82
N LEU A 20 -6.32 3.17 -37.67
CA LEU A 20 -5.04 3.53 -37.09
C LEU A 20 -5.04 3.10 -35.61
N LEU A 21 -4.28 2.07 -35.26
CA LEU A 21 -4.09 1.69 -33.86
C LEU A 21 -3.34 2.82 -33.13
N PRO A 22 -3.84 3.33 -31.99
CA PRO A 22 -3.08 4.27 -31.20
C PRO A 22 -1.93 3.52 -30.52
N LEU A 23 -0.71 3.98 -30.76
CA LEU A 23 0.47 3.56 -30.02
C LEU A 23 0.27 4.03 -28.56
N PHE A 24 -0.15 3.12 -27.68
CA PHE A 24 -0.21 3.41 -26.25
C PHE A 24 1.23 3.51 -25.74
N VAL A 25 1.77 4.72 -25.73
CA VAL A 25 2.98 5.06 -24.99
C VAL A 25 2.59 5.03 -23.51
N PHE A 26 2.92 3.94 -22.82
CA PHE A 26 2.86 3.90 -21.36
C PHE A 26 4.01 4.74 -20.83
N ALA A 27 3.80 6.06 -20.75
CA ALA A 27 4.64 6.92 -19.95
C ALA A 27 4.46 6.46 -18.50
N GLY A 28 5.53 5.89 -17.92
CA GLY A 28 5.58 5.60 -16.49
C GLY A 28 5.48 6.92 -15.74
N ASN A 29 4.27 7.30 -15.37
CA ASN A 29 4.05 8.38 -14.43
C ASN A 29 4.63 7.94 -13.09
N ALA A 30 5.69 8.62 -12.65
CA ALA A 30 6.07 8.65 -11.26
C ALA A 30 4.88 9.25 -10.50
N GLN A 31 4.03 8.38 -9.98
CA GLN A 31 2.83 8.75 -9.24
C GLN A 31 3.26 9.56 -8.02
N ALA A 32 2.72 10.77 -7.94
CA ALA A 32 3.10 11.79 -6.97
C ALA A 32 3.01 11.28 -5.53
N ALA A 33 4.03 11.61 -4.74
CA ALA A 33 4.04 11.50 -3.30
C ALA A 33 2.74 12.08 -2.72
N GLY A 34 1.90 11.23 -2.13
CA GLY A 34 0.66 11.64 -1.48
C GLY A 34 0.93 12.66 -0.39
N SER A 35 0.04 13.65 -0.26
CA SER A 35 0.16 14.86 0.57
C SER A 35 0.29 14.66 2.09
N VAL A 36 0.48 13.42 2.55
CA VAL A 36 0.65 13.06 3.95
C VAL A 36 1.97 13.63 4.45
N THR A 37 1.88 14.58 5.38
CA THR A 37 3.03 15.29 5.98
C THR A 37 3.36 14.81 7.38
N GLU A 38 2.38 14.22 8.06
CA GLU A 38 2.49 13.72 9.43
C GLU A 38 2.07 12.25 9.50
N LEU A 39 2.51 11.55 10.54
CA LEU A 39 2.12 10.17 10.78
C LEU A 39 0.64 10.12 11.18
N GLU A 40 -0.17 9.39 10.42
CA GLU A 40 -1.55 9.10 10.79
C GLU A 40 -1.65 7.70 11.38
N ILE A 41 -2.43 7.57 12.46
CA ILE A 41 -2.65 6.32 13.19
C ILE A 41 -4.15 6.10 13.27
N ILE A 42 -4.61 4.97 12.75
CA ILE A 42 -6.03 4.59 12.72
C ILE A 42 -6.17 3.24 13.40
N ASP A 43 -6.73 3.21 14.61
CA ASP A 43 -7.04 1.97 15.30
C ASP A 43 -8.33 1.35 14.74
N HIS A 44 -8.24 0.12 14.24
CA HIS A 44 -9.41 -0.67 13.79
C HIS A 44 -9.94 -1.56 14.90
N LYS A 45 -9.03 -2.03 15.76
CA LYS A 45 -9.35 -2.88 16.90
C LYS A 45 -8.38 -2.58 18.04
N VAL A 46 -8.93 -2.25 19.20
CA VAL A 46 -8.13 -2.07 20.42
C VAL A 46 -7.95 -3.43 21.08
N GLY A 47 -6.70 -3.84 21.30
CA GLY A 47 -6.36 -5.09 21.96
C GLY A 47 -6.71 -5.12 23.45
N GLU A 48 -6.77 -6.32 24.01
CA GLU A 48 -7.11 -6.54 25.42
C GLU A 48 -5.88 -6.82 26.30
N GLY A 49 -4.77 -7.28 25.71
CA GLY A 49 -3.55 -7.64 26.44
C GLY A 49 -2.65 -6.46 26.80
N ASP A 50 -1.39 -6.74 27.11
CA ASP A 50 -0.42 -5.74 27.55
C ASP A 50 -0.22 -4.61 26.53
N GLU A 51 0.06 -3.41 27.03
CA GLU A 51 0.30 -2.22 26.21
C GLU A 51 1.80 -2.11 25.84
N ALA A 52 2.08 -1.89 24.56
CA ALA A 52 3.43 -1.75 24.03
C ALA A 52 4.07 -0.42 24.43
N GLY A 53 5.10 -0.50 25.26
CA GLY A 53 5.93 0.61 25.73
C GLY A 53 7.31 0.67 25.09
N ILE A 54 7.98 1.82 25.25
CA ILE A 54 9.37 1.98 24.81
C ILE A 54 10.26 1.00 25.57
N GLY A 55 11.14 0.31 24.84
CA GLY A 55 12.05 -0.71 25.39
C GLY A 55 11.51 -2.13 25.29
N ASP A 56 10.21 -2.30 25.09
CA ASP A 56 9.61 -3.61 24.89
C ASP A 56 10.05 -4.22 23.55
N THR A 57 10.24 -5.53 23.54
CA THR A 57 10.36 -6.28 22.29
C THR A 57 8.96 -6.71 21.86
N VAL A 58 8.44 -6.04 20.83
CA VAL A 58 7.10 -6.30 20.29
C VAL A 58 7.19 -7.29 19.13
N ASN A 59 6.17 -8.14 19.03
CA ASN A 59 5.97 -9.07 17.92
C ASN A 59 4.74 -8.61 17.16
N VAL A 60 4.88 -8.38 15.85
CA VAL A 60 3.77 -7.91 15.01
C VAL A 60 3.60 -8.73 13.75
N HIS A 61 2.35 -8.87 13.34
CA HIS A 61 2.03 -9.10 11.94
C HIS A 61 1.81 -7.76 11.24
N TYR A 62 2.16 -7.71 9.97
CA TYR A 62 1.92 -6.56 9.11
C TYR A 62 1.83 -6.94 7.65
N THR A 63 1.24 -6.01 6.90
CA THR A 63 1.39 -5.89 5.45
C THR A 63 1.63 -4.41 5.10
N GLY A 64 2.48 -4.15 4.11
CA GLY A 64 2.89 -2.80 3.70
C GLY A 64 2.59 -2.52 2.23
N TRP A 65 2.04 -1.34 1.95
CA TRP A 65 1.65 -0.87 0.62
C TRP A 65 2.20 0.52 0.33
N LEU A 66 2.46 0.78 -0.96
CA LEU A 66 2.64 2.15 -1.42
C LEU A 66 1.30 2.88 -1.36
N TYR A 67 1.31 4.12 -0.89
CA TYR A 67 0.13 4.97 -0.94
C TYR A 67 -0.26 5.26 -2.40
N ASP A 68 -1.55 5.12 -2.73
CA ASP A 68 -2.13 5.50 -4.02
C ASP A 68 -3.38 6.37 -3.79
N GLU A 69 -3.30 7.63 -4.19
CA GLU A 69 -4.40 8.60 -4.05
C GLU A 69 -5.68 8.14 -4.76
N ASN A 70 -5.57 7.30 -5.79
CA ASN A 70 -6.68 6.85 -6.63
C ASN A 70 -7.32 5.54 -6.16
N ALA A 71 -6.68 4.83 -5.21
CA ALA A 71 -7.25 3.61 -4.63
C ALA A 71 -8.31 3.97 -3.56
N GLU A 72 -9.36 3.15 -3.46
CA GLU A 72 -10.48 3.38 -2.52
C GLU A 72 -10.00 3.41 -1.06
N ASP A 73 -9.11 2.48 -0.69
CA ASP A 73 -8.50 2.36 0.63
C ASP A 73 -7.11 3.02 0.70
N LYS A 74 -6.74 3.77 -0.34
CA LYS A 74 -5.43 4.38 -0.55
C LYS A 74 -4.26 3.40 -0.65
N LYS A 75 -4.50 2.09 -0.71
CA LYS A 75 -3.46 1.06 -0.82
C LYS A 75 -3.23 0.73 -2.29
N GLY A 76 -2.05 1.09 -2.77
CA GLY A 76 -1.54 0.71 -4.09
C GLY A 76 -0.82 -0.64 -4.04
N ARG A 77 0.37 -0.70 -4.65
CA ARG A 77 1.16 -1.92 -4.71
C ARG A 77 1.66 -2.34 -3.33
N GLN A 78 1.33 -3.57 -2.91
CA GLN A 78 1.96 -4.22 -1.77
C GLN A 78 3.45 -4.43 -2.03
N PHE A 79 4.30 -4.15 -1.04
CA PHE A 79 5.74 -4.35 -1.15
C PHE A 79 6.32 -5.36 -0.16
N ASP A 80 5.62 -5.65 0.95
CA ASP A 80 6.05 -6.65 1.94
C ASP A 80 4.84 -7.11 2.78
N SER A 81 4.88 -8.35 3.25
CA SER A 81 3.94 -8.91 4.22
C SER A 81 4.61 -9.96 5.09
N SER A 82 4.38 -9.87 6.40
CA SER A 82 4.79 -10.90 7.35
C SER A 82 4.02 -12.22 7.18
N HIS A 83 2.78 -12.16 6.69
CA HIS A 83 1.94 -13.35 6.48
C HIS A 83 2.46 -14.20 5.33
N GLU A 84 2.98 -13.58 4.27
CA GLU A 84 3.64 -14.28 3.16
C GLU A 84 4.87 -15.08 3.64
N ARG A 85 5.56 -14.56 4.65
CA ARG A 85 6.71 -15.22 5.29
C ARG A 85 6.32 -16.19 6.41
N LYS A 86 5.04 -16.29 6.76
CA LYS A 86 4.48 -17.14 7.83
C LYS A 86 5.18 -16.96 9.18
N ALA A 87 5.69 -15.76 9.45
CA ALA A 87 6.41 -15.43 10.67
C ALA A 87 6.14 -13.97 11.05
N HIS A 88 5.92 -13.72 12.34
CA HIS A 88 5.84 -12.35 12.85
C HIS A 88 7.19 -11.65 12.74
N PHE A 89 7.16 -10.33 12.73
CA PHE A 89 8.36 -9.51 12.81
C PHE A 89 8.53 -8.98 14.23
N SER A 90 9.75 -9.09 14.75
CA SER A 90 10.07 -8.73 16.13
C SER A 90 11.08 -7.59 16.15
N PHE A 91 10.82 -6.56 16.95
CA PHE A 91 11.74 -5.43 17.11
C PHE A 91 11.59 -4.79 18.49
N MET A 92 12.63 -4.08 18.93
CA MET A 92 12.60 -3.32 20.18
C MET A 92 12.02 -1.93 19.92
N LEU A 93 10.90 -1.61 20.55
CA LEU A 93 10.15 -0.39 20.31
C LEU A 93 10.90 0.84 20.84
N GLY A 94 11.06 1.86 19.98
CA GLY A 94 11.72 3.11 20.32
C GLY A 94 13.24 3.04 20.30
N ALA A 95 13.82 1.96 19.76
CA ALA A 95 15.26 1.76 19.68
C ALA A 95 15.91 2.39 18.44
N GLY A 96 15.14 2.99 17.53
CA GLY A 96 15.64 3.49 16.24
C GLY A 96 16.07 2.36 15.30
N ARG A 97 15.58 1.13 15.51
CA ARG A 97 15.93 -0.06 14.72
C ARG A 97 14.99 -0.31 13.55
N VAL A 98 13.87 0.41 13.49
CA VAL A 98 12.88 0.40 12.41
C VAL A 98 12.69 1.83 11.89
N ILE A 99 11.90 2.00 10.83
CA ILE A 99 11.54 3.35 10.36
C ILE A 99 10.83 4.13 11.47
N LYS A 100 11.02 5.45 11.51
CA LYS A 100 10.47 6.31 12.58
C LYS A 100 8.95 6.17 12.71
N GLY A 101 8.23 6.00 11.60
CA GLY A 101 6.79 5.82 11.63
C GLY A 101 6.34 4.59 12.43
N TRP A 102 7.15 3.53 12.46
CA TRP A 102 6.90 2.35 13.29
C TRP A 102 7.22 2.59 14.77
N ASP A 103 8.38 3.19 15.06
CA ASP A 103 8.79 3.51 16.43
C ASP A 103 7.80 4.45 17.17
N HIS A 104 7.12 5.30 16.39
CA HIS A 104 6.07 6.18 16.90
C HIS A 104 4.68 5.55 16.82
N GLY A 105 4.34 4.89 15.71
CA GLY A 105 2.99 4.40 15.42
C GLY A 105 2.58 3.14 16.17
N VAL A 106 3.52 2.31 16.62
CA VAL A 106 3.22 1.08 17.38
C VAL A 106 3.12 1.34 18.88
N ARG A 107 3.59 2.49 19.36
CA ARG A 107 3.51 2.86 20.79
C ARG A 107 2.06 2.92 21.26
N GLY A 108 1.82 2.45 22.48
CA GLY A 108 0.50 2.45 23.11
C GLY A 108 -0.49 1.45 22.49
N MET A 109 -0.03 0.61 21.56
CA MET A 109 -0.85 -0.47 21.02
C MET A 109 -0.96 -1.59 22.03
N LYS A 110 -2.15 -2.17 22.19
CA LYS A 110 -2.38 -3.32 23.08
C LYS A 110 -2.33 -4.63 22.31
N VAL A 111 -1.80 -5.69 22.94
CA VAL A 111 -1.74 -7.03 22.35
C VAL A 111 -3.14 -7.51 21.92
N GLY A 112 -3.23 -8.03 20.70
CA GLY A 112 -4.47 -8.39 20.00
C GLY A 112 -5.12 -7.24 19.23
N GLY A 113 -4.54 -6.04 19.26
CA GLY A 113 -5.01 -4.87 18.53
C GLY A 113 -4.56 -4.88 17.07
N GLU A 114 -5.28 -4.11 16.25
CA GLU A 114 -5.05 -3.94 14.82
C GLU A 114 -5.16 -2.44 14.48
N ARG A 115 -4.19 -1.90 13.74
CA ARG A 115 -4.19 -0.49 13.32
C ARG A 115 -3.55 -0.29 11.95
N THR A 116 -3.94 0.77 11.27
CA THR A 116 -3.27 1.27 10.08
C THR A 116 -2.39 2.46 10.43
N LEU A 117 -1.16 2.45 9.92
CA LEU A 117 -0.20 3.56 9.97
C LEU A 117 -0.04 4.11 8.56
N ILE A 118 -0.29 5.41 8.38
CA ILE A 118 0.03 6.12 7.13
C ILE A 118 1.26 6.98 7.41
N ILE A 119 2.39 6.57 6.83
CA ILE A 119 3.71 7.05 7.20
C ILE A 119 4.23 7.97 6.10
N PRO A 120 4.46 9.26 6.39
CA PRO A 120 5.02 10.19 5.43
C PRO A 120 6.48 9.83 5.13
N PRO A 121 7.04 10.25 3.98
CA PRO A 121 8.37 9.82 3.54
C PRO A 121 9.48 10.15 4.54
N VAL A 122 9.37 11.29 5.24
CA VAL A 122 10.33 11.76 6.26
C VAL A 122 10.40 10.84 7.49
N MET A 123 9.36 10.03 7.72
CA MET A 123 9.30 9.01 8.78
C MET A 123 9.44 7.58 8.24
N ALA A 124 9.62 7.43 6.92
CA ALA A 124 9.85 6.17 6.22
C ALA A 124 11.29 6.12 5.66
N TYR A 125 11.44 5.93 4.34
CA TYR A 125 12.74 5.78 3.66
C TYR A 125 13.22 7.06 2.95
N GLY A 126 12.46 8.15 3.03
CA GLY A 126 12.78 9.46 2.45
C GLY A 126 13.17 9.40 0.97
N SER A 127 14.01 10.34 0.54
CA SER A 127 14.49 10.48 -0.84
C SER A 127 15.41 9.34 -1.30
N ARG A 128 15.86 8.47 -0.38
CA ARG A 128 16.68 7.31 -0.72
C ARG A 128 15.84 6.16 -1.26
N GLY A 129 14.63 5.97 -0.74
CA GLY A 129 13.80 4.80 -1.04
C GLY A 129 14.50 3.48 -0.69
N VAL A 130 14.03 2.38 -1.29
CA VAL A 130 14.60 1.03 -1.16
C VAL A 130 14.65 0.35 -2.53
N GLY A 131 15.81 0.44 -3.18
CA GLY A 131 16.08 -0.23 -4.46
C GLY A 131 14.99 0.02 -5.50
N LYS A 132 14.42 -1.06 -6.05
CA LYS A 132 13.27 -1.01 -6.97
C LYS A 132 11.92 -1.28 -6.30
N ILE A 133 11.92 -1.48 -4.97
CA ILE A 133 10.76 -1.94 -4.22
C ILE A 133 9.95 -0.73 -3.71
N ILE A 134 10.63 0.24 -3.11
CA ILE A 134 10.04 1.48 -2.58
C ILE A 134 10.71 2.66 -3.27
N PRO A 135 10.00 3.43 -4.10
CA PRO A 135 10.56 4.64 -4.71
C PRO A 135 10.99 5.69 -3.67
N PRO A 136 11.90 6.60 -4.03
CA PRO A 136 12.13 7.83 -3.27
C PRO A 136 10.84 8.56 -2.91
N ASP A 137 10.83 9.21 -1.75
CA ASP A 137 9.76 10.11 -1.30
C ASP A 137 8.36 9.47 -1.28
N SER A 138 8.30 8.14 -1.06
CA SER A 138 7.04 7.40 -0.99
C SER A 138 6.39 7.49 0.38
N THR A 139 5.10 7.82 0.41
CA THR A 139 4.21 7.60 1.56
C THR A 139 3.85 6.12 1.62
N LEU A 140 3.91 5.53 2.81
CA LEU A 140 3.65 4.11 3.02
C LEU A 140 2.42 3.90 3.89
N ILE A 141 1.66 2.86 3.58
CA ILE A 141 0.58 2.38 4.45
C ILE A 141 1.01 1.05 5.03
N PHE A 142 0.85 0.89 6.34
CA PHE A 142 1.03 -0.39 7.02
C PHE A 142 -0.22 -0.73 7.82
N ASP A 143 -0.76 -1.92 7.59
CA ASP A 143 -1.68 -2.53 8.55
C ASP A 143 -0.82 -3.37 9.49
N VAL A 144 -0.99 -3.17 10.78
CA VAL A 144 -0.19 -3.78 11.84
C VAL A 144 -1.13 -4.45 12.84
N GLU A 145 -0.83 -5.69 13.19
CA GLU A 145 -1.45 -6.44 14.27
C GLU A 145 -0.39 -6.71 15.35
N LEU A 146 -0.65 -6.31 16.58
CA LEU A 146 0.26 -6.59 17.70
C LEU A 146 -0.07 -7.96 18.28
N VAL A 147 0.77 -8.96 17.99
CA VAL A 147 0.52 -10.35 18.41
C VAL A 147 1.04 -10.64 19.82
N GLY A 148 2.03 -9.88 20.31
CA GLY A 148 2.54 -10.08 21.66
C GLY A 148 3.70 -9.17 22.02
N ILE A 149 3.98 -9.10 23.31
CA ILE A 149 5.17 -8.45 23.87
C ILE A 149 6.02 -9.55 24.49
N GLN A 150 7.28 -9.65 24.07
CA GLN A 150 8.21 -10.58 24.67
C GLN A 150 8.64 -10.00 26.01
N ALA A 151 8.18 -10.60 27.10
CA ALA A 151 8.77 -10.37 28.41
C ALA A 151 10.25 -10.76 28.34
N ASP A 152 11.13 -9.85 28.73
CA ASP A 152 12.54 -10.17 28.95
C ASP A 152 12.58 -11.30 29.99
N LYS A 153 12.87 -12.53 29.56
CA LYS A 153 13.04 -13.62 30.50
C LYS A 153 14.39 -13.35 31.17
N PRO A 154 14.45 -13.07 32.48
CA PRO A 154 15.75 -13.04 33.14
C PRO A 154 16.36 -14.42 32.96
N HIS A 155 17.50 -14.48 32.26
CA HIS A 155 18.36 -15.65 32.28
C HIS A 155 18.85 -15.81 33.73
N TYR A 156 18.23 -16.71 34.49
CA TYR A 156 18.71 -17.12 35.81
C TYR A 156 19.75 -18.22 35.66
#